data_AF-A0A378UZX4-F1
#
_entry.id   AF-A0A378UZX4-F1
#
_cell.length_a   1.000
_cell.length_b   1.000
_cell.length_c   1.000
_cell.angle_alpha   90.00
_cell.angle_beta   90.00
_cell.angle_gamma   90.00
#
_symmetry.space_group_name_H-M   'P 1'
#
loop_
_entity.id
_entity.type
_entity.pdbx_description
1 polymer ?
#
loop_
_entity_poly.entity_id
_entity_poly.type
_entity_poly.pdbx_seq_one_letter_code
_entity_poly.pdbx_strand_id
1 'polypeptide(L)'
;MTPGDQLRADMVAALAHAATEAGRPLEYDERETRTIEHAAAAADRAEQLRALWAAELAGDTRASVAVKIAAELRLCERHVTELLARINPGPGQVKSEQHQRAARARWDRDPLRRRGPA
;
A
#
# COMPACT_ATOMS: atom_id res chain seq x y z
N MET A 1 16.83 -10.15 7.14
CA MET A 1 15.80 -9.58 6.26
C MET A 1 14.50 -9.68 7.01
N THR A 2 13.84 -8.55 7.28
CA THR A 2 12.53 -8.55 7.97
C THR A 2 11.40 -8.82 6.97
N PRO A 3 10.18 -9.15 7.42
CA PRO A 3 9.03 -9.26 6.51
C PRO A 3 8.72 -7.96 5.77
N GLY A 4 8.96 -6.81 6.39
CA GLY A 4 8.87 -5.51 5.72
C GLY A 4 9.90 -5.36 4.59
N ASP A 5 11.15 -5.78 4.81
CA ASP A 5 12.18 -5.78 3.76
C ASP A 5 11.79 -6.69 2.58
N GLN A 6 11.27 -7.89 2.88
CA GLN A 6 10.80 -8.82 1.85
C GLN A 6 9.64 -8.22 1.05
N LEU A 7 8.67 -7.61 1.74
CA LEU A 7 7.53 -6.96 1.08
C LEU A 7 8.02 -5.85 0.13
N ARG A 8 8.97 -5.01 0.55
CA ARG A 8 9.55 -3.99 -0.35
C ARG A 8 10.20 -4.62 -1.57
N ALA A 9 10.98 -5.69 -1.38
CA ALA A 9 11.62 -6.40 -2.47
C ALA A 9 10.59 -6.99 -3.46
N ASP A 10 9.51 -7.56 -2.96
CA ASP A 10 8.42 -8.11 -3.78
C ASP A 10 7.74 -7.02 -4.60
N MET A 11 7.50 -5.84 -4.01
CA MET A 11 6.91 -4.69 -4.72
C MET A 11 7.85 -4.15 -5.81
N VAL A 12 9.16 -4.08 -5.54
CA VAL A 12 10.16 -3.70 -6.57
C VAL A 12 10.17 -4.70 -7.71
N ALA A 13 10.14 -6.00 -7.42
CA ALA A 13 10.08 -7.05 -8.42
C ALA A 13 8.79 -6.96 -9.26
N ALA A 14 7.64 -6.70 -8.62
CA ALA A 14 6.36 -6.53 -9.29
C ALA A 14 6.36 -5.32 -10.24
N LEU A 15 6.93 -4.18 -9.83
CA LEU A 15 7.06 -2.98 -10.67
C LEU A 15 7.99 -3.22 -11.86
N ALA A 16 9.12 -3.90 -11.65
CA ALA A 16 10.07 -4.23 -12.71
C ALA A 16 9.45 -5.17 -13.77
N HIS A 17 8.66 -6.16 -13.32
CA HIS A 17 7.91 -7.03 -14.21
C HIS A 17 6.89 -6.22 -15.04
N ALA A 18 6.08 -5.39 -14.39
CA ALA A 18 5.10 -4.55 -15.06
C ALA A 18 5.73 -3.53 -16.04
N ALA A 19 6.89 -2.97 -15.70
CA ALA A 19 7.63 -2.09 -16.60
C ALA A 19 8.11 -2.83 -17.87
N THR A 20 8.53 -4.09 -17.70
CA THR A 20 8.90 -4.97 -18.82
C THR A 20 7.70 -5.23 -19.73
N GLU A 21 6.54 -5.58 -19.16
CA GLU A 21 5.31 -5.81 -19.93
C GLU A 21 4.81 -4.54 -20.63
N ALA A 22 4.95 -3.37 -19.99
CA ALA A 22 4.54 -2.09 -20.56
C ALA A 22 5.52 -1.53 -21.61
N GLY A 23 6.72 -2.13 -21.75
CA GLY A 23 7.77 -1.66 -22.67
C GLY A 23 8.33 -0.27 -22.33
N ARG A 24 8.15 0.20 -21.08
CA ARG A 24 8.60 1.51 -20.60
C ARG A 24 8.87 1.48 -19.10
N PRO A 25 9.77 2.34 -18.57
CA PRO A 25 9.97 2.43 -17.13
C PRO A 25 8.68 2.85 -16.42
N LEU A 26 8.44 2.24 -15.27
CA LEU A 26 7.36 2.58 -14.35
C LEU A 26 7.98 2.91 -12.99
N GLU A 27 7.33 3.82 -12.27
CA GLU A 27 7.72 4.26 -10.93
C GLU A 27 6.47 4.33 -10.07
N TYR A 28 6.59 3.96 -8.80
CA TYR A 28 5.55 4.23 -7.82
C TYR A 28 5.49 5.72 -7.55
N ASP A 29 4.27 6.26 -7.47
CA ASP A 29 4.11 7.63 -7.01
C ASP A 29 4.42 7.75 -5.49
N GLU A 30 4.48 8.98 -4.98
CA GLU A 30 4.77 9.24 -3.57
C GLU A 30 3.73 8.60 -2.63
N ARG A 31 2.45 8.55 -3.05
CA ARG A 31 1.38 7.96 -2.25
C ARG A 31 1.53 6.44 -2.19
N GLU A 32 1.85 5.80 -3.30
CA GLU A 32 2.11 4.36 -3.40
C GLU A 32 3.35 4.00 -2.59
N THR A 33 4.43 4.77 -2.70
CA THR A 33 5.64 4.59 -1.90
C THR A 33 5.33 4.64 -0.40
N ARG A 34 4.58 5.65 0.06
CA ARG A 34 4.15 5.74 1.47
C ARG A 34 3.24 4.59 1.88
N THR A 35 2.39 4.11 0.97
CA THR A 35 1.50 2.97 1.22
C THR A 35 2.30 1.68 1.39
N ILE A 36 3.34 1.47 0.58
CA ILE A 36 4.28 0.34 0.69
C ILE A 36 5.02 0.41 2.03
N GLU A 37 5.51 1.58 2.43
CA GLU A 37 6.20 1.74 3.72
C GLU A 37 5.29 1.43 4.92
N HIS A 38 4.03 1.87 4.88
CA HIS A 38 3.07 1.52 5.93
C HIS A 38 2.76 0.01 5.95
N ALA A 39 2.66 -0.62 4.78
CA ALA A 39 2.45 -2.07 4.70
C ALA A 39 3.65 -2.84 5.24
N ALA A 40 4.87 -2.41 4.90
CA ALA A 40 6.11 -2.98 5.42
C ALA A 40 6.19 -2.87 6.96
N ALA A 41 5.90 -1.70 7.51
CA ALA A 41 5.88 -1.50 8.96
C ALA A 41 4.83 -2.37 9.67
N ALA A 42 3.65 -2.57 9.05
CA ALA A 42 2.63 -3.47 9.58
C ALA A 42 3.07 -4.95 9.52
N ALA A 43 3.78 -5.36 8.46
CA ALA A 43 4.35 -6.70 8.35
C ALA A 43 5.43 -6.97 9.42
N ASP A 44 6.31 -6.00 9.67
CA ASP A 44 7.32 -6.10 10.75
C ASP A 44 6.67 -6.20 12.13
N ARG A 45 5.60 -5.43 12.37
CA ARG A 45 4.84 -5.53 13.62
C ARG A 45 4.14 -6.88 13.78
N ALA A 46 3.57 -7.41 12.71
CA ALA A 46 2.99 -8.75 12.71
C ALA A 46 4.03 -9.80 13.13
N GLU A 47 5.27 -9.68 12.66
CA GLU A 47 6.35 -10.59 13.02
C GLU A 47 6.72 -10.52 14.51
N GLN A 48 6.82 -9.31 15.05
CA GLN A 48 7.04 -9.11 16.49
C GLN A 48 5.91 -9.74 17.32
N LEU A 49 4.65 -9.59 16.87
CA LEU A 49 3.49 -10.18 17.52
C LEU A 49 3.47 -11.71 17.43
N ARG A 50 3.93 -12.30 16.31
CA ARG A 50 4.09 -13.76 16.18
C ARG A 50 5.13 -14.29 17.17
N ALA A 51 6.24 -13.59 17.37
CA ALA A 51 7.24 -13.97 18.35
C ALA A 51 6.66 -13.91 19.78
N LEU A 52 5.91 -12.86 20.11
CA LEU A 52 5.23 -12.73 21.40
C LEU A 52 4.15 -13.81 21.61
N TRP A 53 3.38 -14.12 20.56
CA TRP A 53 2.38 -15.18 20.57
C TRP A 53 3.03 -16.53 20.86
N ALA A 54 4.13 -16.86 20.16
CA ALA A 54 4.87 -18.10 20.38
C ALA A 54 5.42 -18.18 21.81
N ALA A 55 5.95 -17.07 22.35
CA ALA A 55 6.43 -17.02 23.72
C ALA A 55 5.30 -17.21 24.76
N GLU A 56 4.13 -16.61 24.54
CA GLU A 56 2.98 -16.78 25.44
C GLU A 56 2.47 -18.23 25.42
N LEU A 57 2.43 -18.87 24.25
CA LEU A 57 2.03 -20.27 24.11
C LEU A 57 3.04 -21.27 24.71
N ALA A 58 4.32 -20.90 24.79
CA ALA A 58 5.35 -21.75 25.38
C ALA A 58 5.36 -21.73 26.92
N GLY A 59 4.74 -20.72 27.55
CA GLY A 59 4.57 -20.63 28.99
C GLY A 59 3.23 -21.17 29.48
N ASP A 60 2.77 -20.70 30.64
CA ASP A 60 1.48 -21.08 31.23
C ASP A 60 0.25 -20.61 30.44
N THR A 61 0.44 -19.88 29.34
CA THR A 61 -0.59 -19.38 28.42
C THR A 61 -1.75 -18.67 29.14
N ARG A 62 -1.63 -17.36 29.30
CA ARG A 62 -2.73 -16.53 29.80
C ARG A 62 -3.70 -16.26 28.66
N ALA A 63 -4.84 -16.95 28.67
CA ALA A 63 -5.85 -16.86 27.61
C ALA A 63 -6.25 -15.42 27.24
N SER A 64 -6.36 -14.52 28.23
CA SER A 64 -6.70 -13.11 28.00
C SER A 64 -5.60 -12.32 27.28
N VAL A 65 -4.33 -12.69 27.45
CA VAL A 65 -3.18 -12.10 26.75
C VAL A 65 -3.10 -12.68 25.34
N ALA A 66 -3.21 -14.00 25.21
CA ALA A 66 -3.23 -14.69 23.93
C ALA A 66 -4.29 -14.06 23.01
N VAL A 67 -5.56 -13.99 23.44
CA VAL A 67 -6.65 -13.43 22.61
C VAL A 67 -6.34 -12.01 22.10
N LYS A 68 -5.68 -11.16 22.90
CA LYS A 68 -5.28 -9.81 22.49
C LYS A 68 -4.19 -9.84 21.43
N ILE A 69 -3.15 -10.66 21.61
CA ILE A 69 -2.08 -10.81 20.61
C ILE A 69 -2.66 -11.34 19.28
N ALA A 70 -3.52 -12.36 19.34
CA ALA A 70 -4.17 -12.91 18.15
C ALA A 70 -5.06 -11.88 17.44
N ALA A 71 -5.76 -11.03 18.19
CA ALA A 71 -6.56 -9.95 17.62
C ALA A 71 -5.69 -8.92 16.89
N GLU A 72 -4.59 -8.48 17.52
CA GLU A 72 -3.68 -7.51 16.92
C GLU A 72 -2.96 -8.09 15.69
N LEU A 73 -2.60 -9.37 15.72
CA LEU A 73 -1.98 -10.05 14.58
C LEU A 73 -2.91 -10.04 13.36
N ARG A 74 -4.18 -10.41 13.54
CA ARG A 74 -5.20 -10.36 12.47
C ARG A 74 -5.42 -8.93 11.95
N LEU A 75 -5.35 -7.93 12.83
CA LEU A 75 -5.46 -6.53 12.42
C LEU A 75 -4.28 -6.11 11.53
N CYS A 76 -3.05 -6.47 11.90
CA CYS A 76 -1.87 -6.18 11.10
C CYS A 76 -1.93 -6.89 9.73
N GLU A 77 -2.29 -8.18 9.70
CA GLU A 77 -2.40 -8.96 8.46
C GLU A 77 -3.48 -8.40 7.52
N ARG A 78 -4.64 -8.01 8.08
CA ARG A 78 -5.69 -7.34 7.32
C ARG A 78 -5.20 -5.99 6.78
N HIS A 79 -4.52 -5.20 7.61
CA HIS A 79 -4.04 -3.88 7.21
C HIS A 79 -3.02 -3.95 6.06
N VAL A 80 -2.10 -4.92 6.10
CA VAL A 80 -1.17 -5.19 4.98
C VAL A 80 -1.97 -5.47 3.71
N THR A 81 -2.93 -6.39 3.77
CA THR A 81 -3.78 -6.76 2.61
C THR A 81 -4.54 -5.55 2.06
N GLU A 82 -5.13 -4.73 2.92
CA GLU A 82 -5.89 -3.54 2.55
C GLU A 82 -5.02 -2.45 1.89
N LEU A 83 -3.78 -2.27 2.36
CA LEU A 83 -2.84 -1.31 1.79
C LEU A 83 -2.34 -1.79 0.43
N LEU A 84 -1.97 -3.07 0.31
CA LEU A 84 -1.50 -3.66 -0.95
C LEU A 84 -2.58 -3.64 -2.03
N ALA A 85 -3.85 -3.85 -1.66
CA ALA A 85 -4.98 -3.76 -2.60
C ALA A 85 -5.16 -2.37 -3.24
N ARG A 86 -4.52 -1.32 -2.71
CA ARG A 86 -4.58 0.05 -3.24
C ARG A 86 -3.44 0.39 -4.20
N ILE A 87 -2.44 -0.48 -4.32
CA ILE A 87 -1.26 -0.28 -5.15
C ILE A 87 -1.45 -1.04 -6.47
N ASN A 88 -1.15 -0.38 -7.59
CA ASN A 88 -1.14 -1.04 -8.89
C ASN A 88 0.26 -0.93 -9.50
N PRO A 89 1.04 -2.03 -9.58
CA PRO A 89 2.36 -2.04 -10.23
C PRO A 89 2.30 -1.77 -11.74
N GLY A 90 1.14 -1.97 -12.37
CA GLY A 90 0.94 -1.83 -13.81
C GLY A 90 0.74 -0.38 -14.28
N PRO A 91 0.63 -0.16 -15.60
CA PRO A 91 0.09 1.08 -16.11
C PRO A 91 -1.33 1.22 -15.54
N GLY A 92 -1.52 2.13 -14.59
CA GLY A 92 -2.77 2.32 -13.87
C GLY A 92 -4.01 2.23 -14.76
N GLN A 93 -5.17 1.88 -14.21
CA GLN A 93 -6.41 1.91 -15.01
C GLN A 93 -6.55 3.29 -15.67
N VAL A 94 -6.72 3.29 -17.00
CA VAL A 94 -7.03 4.51 -17.74
C VAL A 94 -8.27 5.09 -17.08
N LYS A 95 -8.12 6.26 -16.41
CA LYS A 95 -9.25 6.94 -15.78
C LYS A 95 -10.37 7.01 -16.81
N SER A 96 -11.55 6.49 -16.48
CA SER A 96 -12.74 6.58 -17.34
C SER A 96 -12.84 7.98 -17.94
N GLU A 97 -13.12 8.07 -19.24
CA GLU A 97 -13.21 9.34 -19.97
C GLU A 97 -14.14 10.34 -19.26
N GLN A 98 -15.18 9.84 -18.58
CA GLN A 98 -16.10 10.63 -17.78
C GLN A 98 -15.40 11.37 -16.63
N HIS A 99 -14.50 10.69 -15.90
CA HIS A 99 -13.74 11.29 -14.80
C HIS A 99 -12.69 12.29 -15.32
N GLN A 100 -12.09 12.02 -16.47
CA GLN A 100 -11.17 12.97 -17.11
C GLN A 100 -11.92 14.23 -17.59
N ARG A 101 -13.10 14.07 -18.21
CA ARG A 101 -13.97 15.18 -18.63
C ARG A 101 -14.44 16.01 -17.44
N ALA A 102 -14.82 15.39 -16.33
CA ALA A 102 -15.22 16.10 -15.12
C ALA A 102 -14.06 16.91 -14.51
N ALA A 103 -12.84 16.36 -14.48
CA ALA A 103 -11.65 17.08 -14.02
C ALA A 103 -11.30 18.26 -14.95
N ARG A 104 -11.31 18.06 -16.27
CA ARG A 104 -11.11 19.13 -17.25
C ARG A 104 -12.15 20.23 -17.12
N ALA A 105 -13.43 19.88 -17.01
CA ALA A 105 -14.52 20.84 -16.81
C ALA A 105 -14.40 21.65 -15.52
N ARG A 106 -13.79 21.10 -14.45
CA ARG A 106 -13.48 21.85 -13.23
C ARG A 106 -12.34 22.85 -13.44
N TRP A 107 -11.28 22.46 -14.14
CA TRP A 107 -10.16 23.35 -14.47
C TRP A 107 -10.54 24.44 -15.49
N ASP A 108 -11.37 24.12 -16.49
CA ASP A 108 -11.85 25.06 -17.50
C ASP A 108 -12.90 26.06 -16.96
N ARG A 109 -13.44 25.77 -15.76
CA ARG A 109 -14.34 26.66 -15.02
C ARG A 109 -13.61 27.73 -14.20
N ASP A 110 -12.29 27.66 -14.08
CA ASP A 110 -11.52 28.68 -13.36
C ASP A 110 -11.50 30.00 -14.17
N PRO A 111 -12.18 31.07 -13.72
CA PRO A 111 -12.32 32.31 -14.50
C PRO A 111 -10.98 33.03 -14.69
N LEU A 112 -9.99 32.74 -13.85
CA LEU A 112 -8.69 33.40 -13.83
C LEU A 112 -7.85 33.13 -15.08
N ARG A 113 -8.16 32.08 -15.86
CA ARG A 113 -7.42 31.75 -17.10
C ARG A 113 -8.08 32.27 -18.39
N ARG A 114 -9.32 32.77 -18.34
CA ARG A 114 -10.02 33.35 -19.50
C ARG A 114 -9.60 34.78 -19.81
N ARG A 115 -8.92 35.47 -18.89
CA ARG A 115 -8.22 36.73 -19.17
C ARG A 115 -6.78 36.40 -19.58
N GLY A 116 -6.56 36.21 -20.88
CA GLY A 116 -5.22 36.35 -21.45
C GLY A 116 -4.71 37.80 -21.25
N PRO A 117 -3.39 38.05 -21.34
CA PRO A 117 -2.88 39.41 -21.29
C PRO A 117 -3.47 40.21 -22.45
N ALA A 118 -3.82 41.46 -22.16
CA ALA A 118 -4.56 42.39 -23.01
C ALA A 118 -3.92 42.61 -24.40
#